data_AF-A0A3P7KSC2-F1
#
_entry.id   AF-A0A3P7KSC2-F1
#
_cell.length_a   1.000
_cell.length_b   1.000
_cell.length_c   1.000
_cell.angle_alpha   90.00
_cell.angle_beta   90.00
_cell.angle_gamma   90.00
#
_symmetry.space_group_name_H-M   'P 1'
#
loop_
_entity.id
_entity.type
_entity.pdbx_description
1 polymer ?
#
loop_
_entity_poly.entity_id
_entity_poly.type
_entity_poly.pdbx_seq_one_letter_code
_entity_poly.pdbx_strand_id
1 'polypeptide(L)'
;MVYERFLRAIEGLASLVVEDLSKRALRCALNLLAERPEGERFLLSMLVNKMGHPKPQIGSFVATLLEDLTKRQPNMRPVIVAEVERLIYRTNVSPKAHLYASTFLSQITLRSEDSALAVQLLSMYFGLFKTL
;
A
#
# COMPACT_ATOMS: atom_id res chain seq x y z
N MET A 1 10.23 21.19 -7.56
CA MET A 1 9.31 21.42 -8.70
C MET A 1 9.41 20.32 -9.78
N VAL A 2 10.58 19.95 -10.30
CA VAL A 2 10.68 18.93 -11.37
C VAL A 2 10.33 17.52 -10.90
N TYR A 3 10.87 17.07 -9.75
CA TYR A 3 10.61 15.73 -9.23
C TYR A 3 9.14 15.51 -8.85
N GLU A 4 8.53 16.48 -8.18
CA GLU A 4 7.10 16.44 -7.86
C GLU A 4 6.23 16.30 -9.12
N ARG A 5 6.55 17.01 -10.20
CA ARG A 5 5.85 16.88 -11.49
C ARG A 5 6.00 15.47 -12.06
N PHE A 6 7.17 14.85 -11.91
CA PHE A 6 7.40 13.47 -12.30
C PHE A 6 6.55 12.50 -11.47
N LEU A 7 6.49 12.68 -10.14
CA LEU A 7 5.62 11.87 -9.27
C LEU A 7 4.14 11.99 -9.65
N ARG A 8 3.67 13.21 -9.96
CA ARG A 8 2.31 13.45 -10.46
C ARG A 8 2.04 12.79 -11.82
N ALA A 9 3.05 12.74 -12.70
CA ALA A 9 2.93 12.02 -13.96
C ALA A 9 2.77 10.51 -13.74
N ILE A 10 3.53 9.93 -12.81
CA ILE A 10 3.38 8.51 -12.41
C ILE A 10 1.97 8.25 -11.84
N GLU A 11 1.48 9.13 -10.96
CA GLU A 11 0.12 9.03 -10.40
C GLU A 11 -0.96 9.04 -11.49
N GLY A 12 -0.80 9.92 -12.48
CA GLY A 12 -1.67 9.96 -13.66
C GLY A 12 -1.65 8.65 -14.44
N LEU A 13 -0.47 8.12 -14.74
CA LEU A 13 -0.29 6.84 -15.46
C LEU A 13 -0.88 5.65 -14.68
N ALA A 14 -0.72 5.63 -13.36
CA ALA A 14 -1.28 4.60 -12.48
C ALA A 14 -2.81 4.64 -12.37
N SER A 15 -3.45 5.71 -12.88
CA SER A 15 -4.90 5.91 -12.87
C SER A 15 -5.57 5.61 -14.20
N LEU A 16 -4.79 5.20 -15.22
CA LEU A 16 -5.31 4.94 -16.55
C LEU A 16 -6.10 3.64 -16.62
N VAL A 17 -6.99 3.57 -17.62
CA VAL A 17 -7.78 2.37 -17.92
C VAL A 17 -6.90 1.23 -18.45
N VAL A 18 -5.76 1.54 -19.08
CA VAL A 18 -4.84 0.54 -19.63
C VAL A 18 -4.07 -0.15 -18.51
N GLU A 19 -4.37 -1.44 -18.27
CA GLU A 19 -3.87 -2.18 -17.12
C GLU A 19 -2.34 -2.28 -17.09
N ASP A 20 -1.72 -2.63 -18.22
CA ASP A 20 -0.26 -2.80 -18.29
C ASP A 20 0.49 -1.51 -17.98
N LEU A 21 -0.02 -0.37 -18.46
CA LEU A 21 0.58 0.93 -18.21
C LEU A 21 0.45 1.31 -16.73
N SER A 22 -0.72 1.07 -16.14
CA SER A 22 -0.93 1.28 -14.71
C SER A 22 -0.01 0.39 -13.87
N LYS A 23 0.14 -0.89 -14.20
CA LYS A 23 1.08 -1.80 -13.51
C LYS A 23 2.53 -1.34 -13.63
N ARG A 24 2.97 -0.87 -14.81
CA ARG A 24 4.32 -0.32 -15.00
C ARG A 24 4.55 0.94 -14.16
N ALA A 25 3.57 1.84 -14.11
CA ALA A 25 3.64 3.04 -13.28
C ALA A 25 3.73 2.70 -11.78
N LEU A 26 2.91 1.76 -11.31
CA LEU A 26 2.95 1.29 -9.92
C LEU A 26 4.27 0.59 -9.58
N ARG A 27 4.84 -0.20 -10.49
CA ARG A 27 6.17 -0.80 -10.30
C ARG A 27 7.26 0.27 -10.22
N CYS A 28 7.18 1.30 -11.06
CA CYS A 28 8.11 2.43 -11.01
C CYS A 28 8.03 3.15 -9.65
N ALA A 29 6.81 3.44 -9.18
CA ALA A 29 6.59 4.02 -7.85
C ALA A 29 7.16 3.17 -6.71
N LEU A 30 6.95 1.85 -6.75
CA LEU A 30 7.53 0.91 -5.79
C LEU A 30 9.06 0.99 -5.79
N ASN A 31 9.69 0.96 -6.96
CA ASN A 31 11.14 0.97 -7.07
C ASN A 31 11.74 2.29 -6.56
N LEU A 32 11.11 3.43 -6.88
CA LEU A 32 11.51 4.72 -6.33
C LEU A 32 11.43 4.68 -4.80
N LEU A 33 10.30 4.22 -4.25
CA LEU A 33 10.10 4.13 -2.81
C LEU A 33 11.12 3.21 -2.13
N ALA A 34 11.46 2.08 -2.77
CA ALA A 34 12.40 1.10 -2.23
C ALA A 34 13.87 1.53 -2.34
N GLU A 35 14.26 2.30 -3.35
CA GLU A 35 15.67 2.60 -3.63
C GLU A 35 16.06 4.03 -3.25
N ARG A 36 15.15 4.99 -3.45
CA ARG A 36 15.34 6.43 -3.24
C ARG A 36 14.02 7.06 -2.77
N PRO A 37 13.69 6.98 -1.47
CA PRO A 37 12.40 7.40 -0.92
C PRO A 37 12.20 8.93 -0.87
N GLU A 38 12.64 9.66 -1.89
CA GLU A 38 12.25 11.05 -2.09
C GLU A 38 10.73 11.11 -2.30
N GLY A 39 10.01 11.88 -1.48
CA GLY A 39 8.56 11.89 -1.52
C GLY A 39 7.88 10.60 -1.03
N GLU A 40 8.53 9.87 -0.11
CA GLU A 40 8.05 8.61 0.49
C GLU A 40 6.55 8.60 0.76
N ARG A 41 6.06 9.59 1.51
CA ARG A 41 4.65 9.70 1.90
C ARG A 41 3.71 9.78 0.69
N PHE A 42 4.10 10.51 -0.35
CA PHE A 42 3.29 10.63 -1.56
C PHE A 42 3.24 9.31 -2.32
N LEU A 43 4.40 8.68 -2.53
CA LEU A 43 4.53 7.42 -3.25
C LEU A 43 3.76 6.29 -2.54
N LEU A 44 3.92 6.17 -1.23
CA LEU A 44 3.24 5.15 -0.44
C LEU A 44 1.73 5.37 -0.43
N SER A 45 1.26 6.60 -0.22
CA SER A 45 -0.17 6.90 -0.23
C SER A 45 -0.78 6.62 -1.62
N MET A 46 -0.08 7.00 -2.69
CA MET A 46 -0.49 6.69 -4.06
C MET A 46 -0.61 5.18 -4.29
N LEU A 47 0.37 4.37 -3.85
CA LEU A 47 0.30 2.91 -3.96
C LEU A 47 -0.89 2.35 -3.16
N VAL A 48 -1.00 2.69 -1.87
CA VAL A 48 -2.06 2.16 -0.98
C VAL A 48 -3.45 2.52 -1.48
N ASN A 49 -3.67 3.75 -1.96
CA ASN A 49 -4.95 4.16 -2.53
C ASN A 49 -5.38 3.31 -3.74
N LYS A 50 -4.43 2.69 -4.45
CA LYS A 50 -4.71 1.85 -5.62
C LYS A 50 -5.19 0.44 -5.26
N MET A 51 -5.20 0.06 -3.98
CA MET A 51 -5.98 -1.09 -3.51
C MET A 51 -7.49 -0.93 -3.78
N GLY A 52 -7.99 0.32 -3.82
CA GLY A 52 -9.39 0.64 -4.15
C GLY A 52 -9.70 0.75 -5.63
N HIS A 53 -8.77 0.40 -6.53
CA HIS A 53 -8.97 0.54 -7.96
C HIS A 53 -10.15 -0.31 -8.48
N PRO A 54 -10.99 0.19 -9.41
CA PRO A 54 -12.17 -0.55 -9.90
C PRO A 54 -11.80 -1.87 -10.59
N LYS A 55 -10.62 -1.95 -11.22
CA LYS A 55 -10.06 -3.19 -11.76
C LYS A 55 -9.42 -4.05 -10.66
N PRO A 56 -9.95 -5.25 -10.36
CA PRO A 56 -9.43 -6.15 -9.32
C PRO A 56 -7.94 -6.51 -9.49
N GLN A 57 -7.48 -6.64 -10.74
CA GLN A 57 -6.11 -6.98 -11.09
C GLN A 57 -5.11 -5.94 -10.58
N ILE A 58 -5.51 -4.66 -10.53
CA ILE A 58 -4.67 -3.58 -10.01
C ILE A 58 -4.62 -3.64 -8.48
N GLY A 59 -5.76 -3.80 -7.81
CA GLY A 59 -5.80 -3.86 -6.34
C GLY A 59 -5.00 -5.04 -5.78
N SER A 60 -5.16 -6.23 -6.38
CA SER A 60 -4.37 -7.41 -6.03
C SER A 60 -2.88 -7.21 -6.32
N PHE A 61 -2.54 -6.63 -7.48
CA PHE A 61 -1.14 -6.33 -7.83
C PHE A 61 -0.48 -5.39 -6.84
N VAL A 62 -1.18 -4.36 -6.36
CA VAL A 62 -0.68 -3.44 -5.33
C VAL A 62 -0.37 -4.17 -4.03
N ALA A 63 -1.22 -5.10 -3.59
CA ALA A 63 -0.94 -5.91 -2.40
C ALA A 63 0.38 -6.69 -2.56
N THR A 64 0.62 -7.30 -3.72
CA THR A 64 1.90 -7.97 -4.03
C THR A 64 3.09 -7.00 -4.06
N LEU A 65 2.91 -5.77 -4.56
CA LEU A 65 3.96 -4.76 -4.55
C LEU A 65 4.33 -4.35 -3.12
N LEU A 66 3.36 -4.16 -2.24
CA LEU A 66 3.63 -3.80 -0.85
C LEU A 66 4.28 -4.97 -0.10
N GLU A 67 3.89 -6.22 -0.39
CA GLU A 67 4.58 -7.39 0.17
C GLU A 67 6.07 -7.39 -0.24
N ASP A 68 6.38 -7.16 -1.51
CA ASP A 68 7.76 -7.01 -1.98
C ASP A 68 8.49 -5.85 -1.28
N LEU A 69 7.82 -4.71 -1.09
CA LEU A 69 8.39 -3.56 -0.36
C LEU A 69 8.79 -3.93 1.06
N THR A 70 7.95 -4.67 1.79
CA THR A 70 8.24 -5.06 3.17
C THR A 70 9.44 -5.99 3.28
N LYS A 71 9.70 -6.80 2.23
CA LYS A 71 10.88 -7.66 2.13
C LYS A 71 12.13 -6.85 1.80
N ARG A 72 12.03 -5.91 0.85
CA ARG A 72 13.15 -5.05 0.40
C ARG A 72 13.54 -4.00 1.45
N GLN A 73 12.57 -3.49 2.21
CA GLN A 73 12.76 -2.41 3.19
C GLN A 73 12.10 -2.76 4.54
N PRO A 74 12.73 -3.62 5.36
CA PRO A 74 12.15 -4.08 6.63
C PRO A 74 11.84 -2.97 7.64
N ASN A 75 12.61 -1.87 7.60
CA ASN A 75 12.43 -0.72 8.49
C ASN A 75 11.19 0.12 8.14
N MET A 76 10.65 -0.03 6.92
CA MET A 76 9.45 0.68 6.47
C MET A 76 8.16 -0.05 6.84
N ARG A 77 8.22 -1.30 7.35
CA ARG A 77 7.02 -2.09 7.69
C ARG A 77 6.02 -1.33 8.57
N PRO A 78 6.42 -0.65 9.66
CA PRO A 78 5.47 0.10 10.48
C PRO A 78 4.78 1.25 9.72
N VAL A 79 5.52 1.93 8.83
CA VAL A 79 5.01 3.05 8.03
C VAL A 79 3.99 2.56 7.00
N ILE A 80 4.29 1.44 6.32
CA ILE A 80 3.39 0.80 5.36
C ILE A 80 2.10 0.34 6.05
N VAL A 81 2.23 -0.33 7.20
CA VAL A 81 1.09 -0.82 7.97
C VAL A 81 0.20 0.33 8.45
N ALA A 82 0.79 1.43 8.94
CA ALA A 82 0.03 2.62 9.34
C ALA A 82 -0.72 3.30 8.17
N GLU A 83 -0.16 3.31 6.96
CA GLU A 83 -0.87 3.87 5.79
C GLU A 83 -2.02 2.96 5.34
N VAL A 84 -1.85 1.63 5.39
CA VAL A 84 -2.92 0.67 5.10
C VAL A 84 -4.01 0.72 6.17
N GLU A 85 -3.66 0.92 7.43
CA GLU A 85 -4.62 1.15 8.52
C GLU A 85 -5.52 2.35 8.24
N ARG A 86 -4.94 3.47 7.79
CA ARG A 86 -5.70 4.66 7.40
C ARG A 86 -6.64 4.38 6.24
N LEU A 87 -6.25 3.52 5.29
CA LEU A 87 -7.15 3.10 4.21
C LEU A 87 -8.32 2.30 4.77
N ILE A 88 -8.09 1.33 5.67
CA ILE A 88 -9.15 0.48 6.22
C ILE A 88 -10.20 1.30 6.98
N TYR A 89 -9.79 2.24 7.83
CA TYR A 89 -10.72 3.03 8.65
C TYR A 89 -11.29 4.27 7.95
N ARG A 90 -10.97 4.49 6.67
CA ARG A 90 -11.52 5.60 5.91
C ARG A 90 -12.99 5.35 5.56
N THR A 91 -13.79 6.42 5.57
CA THR A 91 -15.18 6.35 5.11
C THR A 91 -15.25 6.01 3.62
N ASN A 92 -16.21 5.17 3.22
CA ASN A 92 -16.47 4.77 1.83
C ASN A 92 -15.38 3.93 1.14
N VAL A 93 -14.71 3.05 1.88
CA VAL A 93 -13.73 2.12 1.31
C VAL A 93 -14.45 0.88 0.78
N SER A 94 -14.12 0.46 -0.44
CA SER A 94 -14.82 -0.68 -1.06
C SER A 94 -14.52 -2.00 -0.33
N PRO A 95 -15.44 -2.99 -0.34
CA PRO A 95 -15.18 -4.30 0.26
C PRO A 95 -13.96 -5.01 -0.35
N LYS A 96 -13.69 -4.79 -1.65
CA LYS A 96 -12.50 -5.34 -2.31
C LYS A 96 -11.21 -4.71 -1.79
N ALA A 97 -11.20 -3.40 -1.55
CA ALA A 97 -10.05 -2.73 -0.96
C ALA A 97 -9.75 -3.27 0.45
N HIS A 98 -10.79 -3.47 1.28
CA HIS A 98 -10.65 -4.11 2.58
C HIS A 98 -10.08 -5.53 2.45
N LEU A 99 -10.57 -6.32 1.50
CA LEU A 99 -10.06 -7.68 1.26
C LEU A 99 -8.56 -7.65 0.93
N TYR A 100 -8.13 -6.81 -0.02
CA TYR A 100 -6.72 -6.72 -0.40
C TYR A 100 -5.84 -6.21 0.75
N ALA A 101 -6.30 -5.21 1.50
CA ALA A 101 -5.60 -4.69 2.67
C ALA A 101 -5.45 -5.77 3.74
N SER A 102 -6.52 -6.48 4.10
CA SER A 102 -6.50 -7.57 5.08
C SER A 102 -5.62 -8.73 4.64
N THR A 103 -5.67 -9.12 3.36
CA THR A 103 -4.76 -10.14 2.81
C THR A 103 -3.29 -9.70 2.95
N PHE A 104 -2.97 -8.47 2.59
CA PHE A 104 -1.62 -7.92 2.75
C PHE A 104 -1.18 -7.92 4.23
N LEU A 105 -2.01 -7.42 5.15
CA LEU A 105 -1.70 -7.38 6.58
C LEU A 105 -1.43 -8.78 7.15
N SER A 106 -2.17 -9.80 6.69
CA SER A 106 -1.98 -11.19 7.13
C SER A 106 -0.65 -11.81 6.69
N GLN A 107 0.00 -11.24 5.68
CA GLN A 107 1.28 -11.70 5.15
C GLN A 107 2.49 -10.99 5.79
N ILE A 108 2.25 -9.99 6.65
CA ILE A 108 3.34 -9.30 7.36
C ILE A 108 4.05 -10.28 8.28
N THR A 109 5.31 -10.56 7.95
CA THR A 109 6.18 -11.37 8.80
C THR A 109 6.68 -10.53 9.97
N LEU A 110 6.47 -11.02 11.19
CA LEU A 110 6.96 -10.42 12.43
C LEU A 110 8.31 -11.02 12.84
N ARG A 111 9.19 -10.18 13.35
CA ARG A 111 10.49 -10.51 13.94
C ARG A 111 10.42 -10.31 15.46
N SER A 112 11.41 -10.81 16.18
CA SER A 112 11.48 -10.70 17.64
C SER A 112 11.43 -9.26 18.17
N GLU A 113 11.87 -8.30 17.36
CA GLU A 113 11.87 -6.86 17.68
C GLU A 113 10.55 -6.13 17.35
N ASP A 114 9.60 -6.79 16.67
CA ASP A 114 8.38 -6.17 16.15
C ASP A 114 7.20 -6.15 17.14
N SER A 115 7.47 -6.08 18.45
CA SER A 115 6.41 -6.14 19.47
C SER A 115 5.34 -5.05 19.27
N ALA A 116 5.77 -3.81 18.99
CA ALA A 116 4.84 -2.71 18.73
C ALA A 116 4.00 -2.91 17.47
N LEU A 117 4.61 -3.43 16.40
CA LEU A 117 3.92 -3.73 15.14
C LEU A 117 2.90 -4.87 15.32
N ALA A 118 3.25 -5.89 16.11
CA ALA A 118 2.35 -6.99 16.43
C ALA A 118 1.10 -6.50 17.19
N VAL A 119 1.29 -5.60 18.16
CA VAL A 119 0.18 -4.97 18.89
C VAL A 119 -0.71 -4.17 17.93
N GLN A 120 -0.12 -3.38 17.03
CA GLN A 120 -0.88 -2.61 16.03
C GLN A 120 -1.70 -3.54 15.11
N LEU A 121 -1.11 -4.62 14.61
CA LEU A 121 -1.82 -5.61 13.79
C LEU A 121 -3.01 -6.22 14.55
N LEU A 122 -2.83 -6.63 15.81
CA LEU A 122 -3.91 -7.16 16.64
C LEU A 122 -5.03 -6.14 16.85
N SER A 123 -4.68 -4.89 17.17
CA SER A 123 -5.67 -3.80 17.32
C SER A 123 -6.50 -3.61 16.05
N MET A 124 -5.86 -3.63 14.88
CA MET A 124 -6.57 -3.53 13.61
C MET A 124 -7.47 -4.73 13.34
N TYR A 125 -6.99 -5.96 13.57
CA TYR A 125 -7.80 -7.16 13.38
C TYR A 125 -9.04 -7.14 14.30
N PHE A 126 -8.88 -6.79 15.57
CA PHE A 126 -10.03 -6.64 16.48
C PHE A 126 -10.98 -5.50 16.05
N GLY A 127 -10.45 -4.39 15.55
CA GLY A 127 -11.27 -3.31 15.02
C GLY A 127 -12.07 -3.73 13.78
N LEU A 128 -11.46 -4.49 12.88
CA LEU A 128 -12.13 -5.07 11.70
C LEU A 128 -13.30 -5.98 12.12
N PHE A 129 -13.11 -6.84 13.13
CA PHE A 129 -14.19 -7.68 13.68
C PHE A 129 -15.35 -6.89 14.30
N LYS A 130 -15.15 -5.65 14.74
CA LYS A 130 -16.22 -4.79 15.26
C LYS A 130 -16.96 -4.02 14.17
N THR A 131 -16.36 -3.91 12.99
CA THR A 131 -16.86 -3.08 11.88
C THR A 131 -17.57 -3.92 10.81
N LEU A 132 -17.22 -5.22 10.72
CA LEU A 132 -17.90 -6.26 9.95
C LEU A 132 -19.00 -6.91 10.77
#